data_AF-A0AAP2Z2L7-F1
#
_entry.id   AF-A0AAP2Z2L7-F1
#
_cell.length_a   1.000
_cell.length_b   1.000
_cell.length_c   1.000
_cell.angle_alpha   90.00
_cell.angle_beta   90.00
_cell.angle_gamma   90.00
#
_symmetry.space_group_name_H-M   'P 1'
#
loop_
_entity.id
_entity.type
_entity.pdbx_description
1 polymer ?
#
loop_
_entity_poly.entity_id
_entity_poly.type
_entity_poly.pdbx_seq_one_letter_code
_entity_poly.pdbx_strand_id
1 'polypeptide(L)'
;MIVTEGREIYMIATHNGSRMSNREHVSAPSSTNAHAVAAEEFADRARSRFEHEIVQLYVFGSTIRGETRGLSSDVDVLVVLDETANHEAIGEVLRDLAYDIMLEYGPVVELHVLSEHEFEQSLDRGNPFLQNVVQEGRSYAC
;
A
#
# COMPACT_ATOMS: atom_id res chain seq x y z
N MET A 1 46.17 5.60 -25.58
CA MET A 1 45.19 6.68 -25.79
C MET A 1 43.92 6.05 -26.35
N ILE A 2 42.98 5.68 -25.47
CA ILE A 2 41.58 5.33 -25.80
C ILE A 2 40.76 5.85 -24.61
N VAL A 3 39.67 6.53 -24.92
CA VAL A 3 38.84 7.36 -24.04
C VAL A 3 37.92 6.47 -23.20
N THR A 4 37.85 6.77 -21.90
CA THR A 4 36.99 6.20 -20.85
C THR A 4 35.58 6.75 -20.88
N GLU A 5 34.57 5.90 -20.67
CA GLU A 5 33.39 5.99 -19.75
C GLU A 5 32.70 4.62 -19.79
N GLY A 6 32.27 3.92 -18.75
CA GLY A 6 32.30 4.06 -17.30
C GLY A 6 32.14 2.66 -16.67
N ARG A 7 32.70 2.50 -15.47
CA ARG A 7 32.78 1.31 -14.58
C ARG A 7 31.38 0.68 -14.33
N GLU A 8 31.19 -0.61 -14.09
CA GLU A 8 31.90 -1.48 -13.15
C GLU A 8 31.93 -2.95 -13.62
N ILE A 9 33.08 -3.59 -13.42
CA ILE A 9 33.31 -5.02 -13.59
C ILE A 9 33.78 -5.51 -12.23
N TYR A 10 32.98 -6.31 -11.53
CA TYR A 10 33.44 -7.13 -10.41
C TYR A 10 33.17 -8.58 -10.75
N MET A 11 34.19 -9.25 -11.28
CA MET A 11 34.25 -10.71 -11.40
C MET A 11 35.58 -11.17 -10.81
N ILE A 12 35.51 -11.59 -9.55
CA ILE A 12 36.46 -12.43 -8.82
C ILE A 12 35.58 -13.44 -8.07
N ALA A 13 35.87 -14.74 -7.95
CA ALA A 13 37.14 -15.44 -8.07
C ALA A 13 36.93 -16.95 -8.32
N THR A 14 37.98 -17.58 -8.84
CA THR A 14 38.56 -18.89 -8.46
C THR A 14 37.74 -20.02 -7.80
N HIS A 15 37.98 -21.20 -8.37
CA HIS A 15 38.22 -22.51 -7.73
C HIS A 15 37.05 -23.50 -7.51
N ASN A 16 37.19 -24.59 -8.28
CA ASN A 16 36.83 -25.99 -8.08
C ASN A 16 36.56 -26.42 -6.62
N GLY A 17 35.43 -27.10 -6.37
CA GLY A 17 35.24 -27.97 -5.21
C GLY A 17 33.94 -27.82 -4.43
N SER A 18 32.96 -28.66 -4.78
CA SER A 18 32.02 -29.38 -3.91
C SER A 18 31.16 -28.65 -2.85
N ARG A 19 29.84 -28.88 -3.00
CA ARG A 19 28.74 -28.85 -2.00
C ARG A 19 28.38 -27.48 -1.43
N MET A 20 27.21 -26.97 -1.82
CA MET A 20 26.23 -26.27 -0.96
C MET A 20 24.97 -26.00 -1.80
N SER A 21 23.87 -26.70 -1.51
CA SER A 21 22.72 -26.18 -0.74
C SER A 21 22.21 -24.85 -1.28
N ASN A 22 21.08 -24.97 -1.98
CA ASN A 22 20.27 -23.93 -2.60
C ASN A 22 20.14 -22.72 -1.67
N ARG A 23 20.77 -21.59 -2.02
CA ARG A 23 20.60 -20.31 -1.34
C ARG A 23 19.54 -19.56 -2.12
N GLU A 24 18.34 -19.43 -1.54
CA GLU A 24 17.25 -18.64 -2.10
C GLU A 24 17.74 -17.22 -2.35
N HIS A 25 17.70 -16.83 -3.62
CA HIS A 25 17.97 -15.49 -4.08
C HIS A 25 16.71 -14.68 -3.77
N VAL A 26 16.69 -13.93 -2.66
CA VAL A 26 15.61 -12.98 -2.39
C VAL A 26 15.79 -11.81 -3.37
N SER A 27 15.24 -11.97 -4.56
CA SER A 27 15.00 -10.87 -5.51
C SER A 27 13.97 -9.91 -4.90
N ALA A 28 14.17 -8.61 -5.12
CA ALA A 28 13.21 -7.57 -4.74
C ALA A 28 11.77 -7.96 -5.12
N PRO A 29 10.76 -7.60 -4.31
CA PRO A 29 9.38 -7.95 -4.58
C PRO A 29 9.01 -7.50 -6.00
N SER A 30 8.39 -8.39 -6.77
CA SER A 30 7.76 -8.00 -8.03
C SER A 30 6.79 -6.84 -7.75
N SER A 31 6.61 -5.91 -8.69
CA SER A 31 5.81 -4.70 -8.47
C SER A 31 4.41 -5.00 -7.92
N THR A 32 3.75 -6.07 -8.38
CA THR A 32 2.46 -6.53 -7.86
C THR A 32 2.50 -6.90 -6.38
N ASN A 33 3.61 -7.46 -5.89
CA ASN A 33 3.77 -7.80 -4.47
C ASN A 33 3.96 -6.55 -3.60
N ALA A 34 4.72 -5.55 -4.08
CA ALA A 34 4.98 -4.33 -3.29
C ALA A 34 3.70 -3.54 -2.96
N HIS A 35 2.73 -3.48 -3.87
CA HIS A 35 1.45 -2.78 -3.64
C HIS A 35 0.57 -3.54 -2.65
N ALA A 36 0.51 -4.86 -2.78
CA ALA A 36 -0.22 -5.70 -1.82
C ALA A 36 0.37 -5.59 -0.41
N VAL A 37 1.71 -5.62 -0.30
CA VAL A 37 2.40 -5.44 0.98
C VAL A 37 2.16 -4.04 1.55
N ALA A 38 2.28 -2.98 0.74
CA ALA A 38 2.00 -1.61 1.19
C ALA A 38 0.57 -1.44 1.69
N ALA A 39 -0.41 -2.02 0.98
CA ALA A 39 -1.81 -2.01 1.38
C ALA A 39 -2.05 -2.75 2.70
N GLU A 40 -1.49 -3.95 2.86
CA GLU A 40 -1.63 -4.75 4.09
C GLU A 40 -0.95 -4.04 5.26
N GLU A 41 0.25 -3.50 5.06
CA GLU A 41 0.99 -2.77 6.10
C GLU A 41 0.29 -1.47 6.52
N PHE A 42 -0.28 -0.72 5.58
CA PHE A 42 -1.10 0.44 5.93
C PHE A 42 -2.31 0.00 6.77
N ALA A 43 -3.07 -0.99 6.30
CA ALA A 43 -4.28 -1.46 6.97
C ALA A 43 -3.99 -1.98 8.38
N ASP A 44 -2.93 -2.76 8.56
CA ASP A 44 -2.56 -3.33 9.85
C ASP A 44 -2.09 -2.25 10.83
N ARG A 45 -1.25 -1.31 10.40
CA ARG A 45 -0.77 -0.21 11.26
C ARG A 45 -1.89 0.76 11.63
N ALA A 46 -2.77 1.10 10.68
CA ALA A 46 -3.92 1.97 10.92
C ALA A 46 -4.87 1.34 11.96
N ARG A 47 -5.24 0.07 11.77
CA ARG A 47 -6.12 -0.66 12.71
C ARG A 47 -5.48 -0.83 14.08
N SER A 48 -4.20 -1.20 14.15
CA SER A 48 -3.52 -1.36 15.43
C SER A 48 -3.48 -0.06 16.25
N ARG A 49 -3.56 1.10 15.59
CA ARG A 49 -3.48 2.40 16.26
C ARG A 49 -4.85 2.99 16.60
N PHE A 50 -5.86 2.70 15.78
CA PHE A 50 -7.18 3.33 15.82
C PHE A 50 -8.32 2.30 15.75
N GLU A 51 -8.13 1.16 16.42
CA GLU A 51 -9.07 0.02 16.40
C GLU A 51 -10.50 0.40 16.76
N HIS A 52 -10.68 1.39 17.65
CA HIS A 52 -11.99 1.80 18.15
C HIS A 52 -12.58 2.98 17.38
N GLU A 53 -11.74 3.73 16.66
CA GLU A 53 -12.12 4.93 15.92
C GLU A 53 -12.33 4.66 14.43
N ILE A 54 -11.74 3.61 13.87
CA ILE A 54 -11.96 3.19 12.48
C ILE A 54 -13.15 2.24 12.42
N VAL A 55 -14.23 2.69 11.79
CA VAL A 55 -15.45 1.89 11.57
C VAL A 55 -15.32 1.03 10.32
N GLN A 56 -14.73 1.58 9.25
CA GLN A 56 -14.46 0.83 8.03
C GLN A 56 -13.09 1.19 7.46
N LEU A 57 -12.43 0.19 6.88
CA LEU A 57 -11.23 0.38 6.08
C LEU A 57 -11.35 -0.43 4.80
N TYR A 58 -11.25 0.23 3.66
CA TYR A 58 -11.22 -0.39 2.35
C TYR A 58 -9.92 -0.04 1.65
N VAL A 59 -9.29 -1.04 1.04
CA VAL A 59 -8.30 -0.82 -0.02
C VAL A 59 -8.99 -1.12 -1.34
N PHE A 60 -8.77 -0.29 -2.34
CA PHE A 60 -9.31 -0.45 -3.68
C PHE A 60 -8.29 0.03 -4.73
N GLY A 61 -8.73 0.13 -5.98
CA GLY A 61 -7.85 0.48 -7.10
C GLY A 61 -7.20 -0.73 -7.77
N SER A 62 -6.34 -0.46 -8.75
CA SER A 62 -5.78 -1.46 -9.68
C SER A 62 -4.93 -2.56 -9.04
N THR A 63 -4.63 -2.46 -7.74
CA THR A 63 -3.97 -3.49 -6.93
C THR A 63 -4.84 -4.73 -6.74
N ILE A 64 -6.17 -4.60 -6.69
CA ILE A 64 -7.09 -5.73 -6.46
C ILE A 64 -7.41 -6.50 -7.75
N ARG A 65 -7.30 -5.85 -8.91
CA ARG A 65 -7.71 -6.43 -10.20
C ARG A 65 -6.67 -7.37 -10.82
N GLY A 66 -5.49 -7.53 -10.23
CA GLY A 66 -4.44 -8.40 -10.79
C GLY A 66 -3.89 -7.93 -12.15
N GLU A 67 -4.26 -6.71 -12.59
CA GLU A 67 -3.90 -6.13 -13.89
C GLU A 67 -2.80 -5.07 -13.79
N THR A 68 -1.96 -5.10 -12.75
CA THR A 68 -0.91 -4.09 -12.57
C THR A 68 0.18 -4.24 -13.63
N ARG A 69 -0.01 -3.60 -14.79
CA ARG A 69 1.05 -3.29 -15.75
C ARG A 69 1.66 -1.94 -15.36
N GLY A 70 2.62 -1.95 -14.45
CA GLY A 70 3.45 -0.77 -14.17
C GLY A 70 3.83 -0.60 -12.70
N LEU A 71 4.87 0.19 -12.47
CA LEU A 71 5.38 0.60 -11.16
C LEU A 71 4.63 1.82 -10.59
N SER A 72 3.59 2.30 -11.27
CA SER A 72 2.92 3.58 -11.03
C SER A 72 1.44 3.43 -10.67
N SER A 73 1.02 2.27 -10.16
CA SER A 73 -0.35 2.13 -9.65
C SER A 73 -0.36 2.70 -8.24
N ASP A 74 -1.29 3.58 -7.95
CA ASP A 74 -1.46 4.05 -6.59
C ASP A 74 -2.21 2.97 -5.78
N VAL A 75 -2.00 2.95 -4.46
CA VAL A 75 -2.76 2.15 -3.50
C VAL A 75 -3.84 3.06 -2.92
N ASP A 76 -5.08 2.88 -3.37
CA ASP A 76 -6.19 3.70 -2.92
C ASP A 76 -6.78 3.13 -1.62
N VAL A 77 -6.92 3.98 -0.60
CA VAL A 77 -7.43 3.60 0.71
C VAL A 77 -8.56 4.54 1.13
N LEU A 78 -9.66 3.97 1.60
CA LEU A 78 -10.75 4.69 2.26
C LEU A 78 -10.79 4.25 3.72
N VAL A 79 -10.70 5.22 4.62
CA VAL A 79 -10.91 5.04 6.05
C VAL A 79 -12.17 5.80 6.44
N VAL A 80 -13.12 5.09 7.07
CA VAL A 80 -14.32 5.69 7.67
C VAL A 80 -14.13 5.71 9.17
N LEU A 81 -14.20 6.91 9.75
CA LEU A 81 -14.03 7.13 11.18
C LEU A 81 -15.37 7.25 11.89
N ASP A 82 -15.42 6.77 13.13
CA ASP A 82 -16.56 6.94 14.04
C ASP A 82 -16.85 8.44 14.21
N GLU A 83 -18.13 8.82 14.21
CA GLU A 83 -18.55 10.23 14.27
C GLU A 83 -18.04 10.97 15.52
N THR A 84 -17.78 10.26 16.61
CA THR A 84 -17.28 10.84 17.86
C THR A 84 -15.76 10.98 17.91
N ALA A 85 -15.04 10.42 16.94
CA ALA A 85 -13.60 10.46 16.87
C ALA A 85 -13.07 11.86 16.48
N ASN A 86 -11.82 12.14 16.83
CA ASN A 86 -11.16 13.38 16.40
C ASN A 86 -10.63 13.25 14.98
N HIS A 87 -11.49 13.46 13.97
CA HIS A 87 -11.18 13.22 12.56
C HIS A 87 -9.98 14.03 12.05
N GLU A 88 -9.82 15.27 12.51
CA GLU A 88 -8.69 16.11 12.11
C GLU A 88 -7.37 15.50 12.59
N ALA A 89 -7.27 15.21 13.89
CA ALA A 89 -6.04 14.67 14.48
C ALA A 89 -5.72 13.26 13.96
N ILE A 90 -6.73 12.39 13.82
CA ILE A 90 -6.55 11.04 13.29
C ILE A 90 -6.20 11.10 11.80
N GLY A 91 -6.84 11.99 11.05
CA GLY A 91 -6.56 12.20 9.62
C GLY A 91 -5.12 12.62 9.36
N GLU A 92 -4.53 13.50 10.18
CA GLU A 92 -3.10 13.84 10.08
C GLU A 92 -2.20 12.61 10.32
N VAL A 93 -2.48 11.82 11.36
CA VAL A 93 -1.68 10.62 11.64
C VAL A 93 -1.80 9.57 10.54
N LEU A 94 -2.99 9.40 9.96
CA LEU A 94 -3.20 8.49 8.83
C LEU A 94 -2.47 8.98 7.56
N ARG A 95 -2.40 10.30 7.33
CA ARG A 95 -1.59 10.89 6.25
C ARG A 95 -0.11 10.63 6.47
N ASP A 96 0.40 10.87 7.67
CA ASP A 96 1.79 10.57 8.02
C ASP A 96 2.11 9.09 7.82
N LEU A 97 1.20 8.19 8.23
CA LEU A 97 1.33 6.75 7.99
C LEU A 97 1.37 6.42 6.49
N ALA A 98 0.51 7.03 5.66
CA ALA A 98 0.52 6.85 4.22
C ALA A 98 1.86 7.26 3.60
N TYR A 99 2.44 8.37 4.07
CA TYR A 99 3.78 8.80 3.66
C TYR A 99 4.87 7.82 4.10
N ASP A 100 4.83 7.31 5.33
CA ASP A 100 5.79 6.32 5.82
C ASP A 100 5.75 5.03 4.99
N ILE A 101 4.55 4.54 4.67
CA ILE A 101 4.36 3.35 3.82
C ILE A 101 4.93 3.60 2.42
N MET A 102 4.69 4.77 1.83
CA MET A 102 5.26 5.12 0.53
C MET A 102 6.79 5.12 0.54
N LEU A 103 7.41 5.66 1.60
CA LEU A 103 8.86 5.68 1.74
C LEU A 103 9.46 4.28 1.97
N GLU A 104 8.75 3.43 2.70
CA GLU A 104 9.21 2.08 3.07
C GLU A 104 9.02 1.07 1.92
N TYR A 105 7.88 1.11 1.23
CA TYR A 105 7.47 0.08 0.29
C TYR A 105 7.49 0.54 -1.17
N GLY A 106 7.41 1.84 -1.43
CA GLY A 106 7.52 2.45 -2.77
C GLY A 106 6.22 2.99 -3.37
N PRO A 107 5.11 2.23 -3.41
CA PRO A 107 3.84 2.71 -3.94
C PRO A 107 3.30 3.94 -3.21
N VAL A 108 2.69 4.87 -3.96
CA VAL A 108 1.94 5.98 -3.38
C VAL A 108 0.65 5.43 -2.76
N VAL A 109 0.31 5.94 -1.58
CA VAL A 109 -0.97 5.63 -0.91
C VAL A 109 -1.87 6.85 -1.04
N GLU A 110 -2.94 6.75 -1.83
CA GLU A 110 -3.98 7.79 -1.91
C GLU A 110 -5.01 7.54 -0.81
N LEU A 111 -5.05 8.42 0.19
CA LEU A 111 -5.89 8.28 1.37
C LEU A 111 -7.14 9.18 1.27
N HIS A 112 -8.30 8.54 1.38
CA HIS A 112 -9.58 9.20 1.64
C HIS A 112 -10.03 8.91 3.07
N VAL A 113 -10.37 9.96 3.81
CA VAL A 113 -10.92 9.85 5.16
C VAL A 113 -12.30 10.49 5.17
N LEU A 114 -13.29 9.76 5.67
CA LEU A 114 -14.68 10.23 5.82
C LEU A 114 -15.16 9.97 7.24
N SER A 115 -16.11 10.77 7.72
CA SER A 115 -16.92 10.36 8.87
C SER A 115 -17.94 9.29 8.47
N GLU A 116 -18.44 8.53 9.44
CA GLU A 116 -19.53 7.56 9.24
C GLU A 116 -20.74 8.23 8.56
N HIS A 117 -21.14 9.40 9.06
CA HIS A 117 -22.26 10.15 8.48
C HIS A 117 -21.99 10.60 7.03
N GLU A 118 -20.78 11.08 6.72
CA GLU A 118 -20.42 11.45 5.34
C GLU A 118 -20.43 10.26 4.38
N PHE A 119 -19.97 9.10 4.86
CA PHE A 119 -19.94 7.85 4.12
C PHE A 119 -21.36 7.37 3.79
N GLU A 120 -22.23 7.29 4.80
CA GLU A 120 -23.64 6.89 4.65
C GLU A 120 -24.40 7.84 3.71
N GLN A 121 -24.30 9.15 3.95
CA GLN A 121 -24.98 10.14 3.11
C GLN A 121 -24.53 10.08 1.64
N SER A 122 -23.25 9.79 1.41
CA SER A 122 -22.71 9.68 0.06
C SER A 122 -23.18 8.40 -0.64
N LEU A 123 -23.30 7.28 0.09
CA LEU A 123 -23.89 6.04 -0.43
C LEU A 123 -25.37 6.22 -0.77
N ASP A 124 -26.15 6.86 0.09
CA ASP A 124 -27.58 7.12 -0.12
C ASP A 124 -27.84 8.01 -1.34
N ARG A 125 -26.95 8.96 -1.60
CA ARG A 125 -26.98 9.79 -2.81
C ARG A 125 -26.53 9.07 -4.07
N GLY A 126 -26.11 7.81 -3.95
CA GLY A 126 -25.63 7.00 -5.06
C GLY A 126 -24.29 7.49 -5.59
N ASN A 127 -23.38 7.93 -4.73
CA ASN A 127 -22.03 8.34 -5.14
C ASN A 127 -21.34 7.16 -5.86
N PRO A 128 -21.02 7.27 -7.17
CA PRO A 128 -20.48 6.16 -7.94
C PRO A 128 -19.11 5.70 -7.44
N PHE A 129 -18.30 6.61 -6.89
CA PHE A 129 -17.00 6.28 -6.32
C PHE A 129 -17.17 5.36 -5.10
N LEU A 130 -17.98 5.75 -4.11
CA LEU A 130 -18.18 4.92 -2.92
C LEU A 130 -18.88 3.60 -3.22
N GLN A 131 -19.81 3.59 -4.19
CA GLN A 131 -20.43 2.34 -4.64
C GLN A 131 -19.38 1.38 -5.21
N ASN A 132 -18.44 1.87 -6.02
CA ASN A 132 -17.36 1.05 -6.55
C ASN A 132 -16.42 0.58 -5.43
N VAL A 133 -16.07 1.44 -4.47
CA VAL A 133 -15.22 1.08 -3.31
C VAL A 133 -15.86 -0.07 -2.53
N VAL A 134 -17.16 0.02 -2.23
CA VAL A 134 -17.86 -1.02 -1.46
C VAL A 134 -18.03 -2.31 -2.27
N GLN A 135 -18.25 -2.22 -3.59
CA GLN A 135 -18.48 -3.39 -4.44
C GLN A 135 -17.19 -4.13 -4.82
N GLU A 136 -16.09 -3.40 -5.05
CA GLU A 136 -14.86 -3.94 -5.63
C GLU A 136 -13.65 -3.88 -4.68
N GLY A 137 -13.74 -3.11 -3.60
CA GLY A 137 -12.67 -2.97 -2.62
C GLY A 137 -12.53 -4.20 -1.71
N ARG A 138 -11.33 -4.41 -1.20
CA ARG A 138 -11.06 -5.35 -0.11
C ARG A 138 -11.30 -4.63 1.20
N SER A 139 -12.29 -5.11 1.96
CA SER A 139 -12.53 -4.64 3.32
C SER A 139 -11.52 -5.26 4.28
N TYR A 140 -11.01 -4.44 5.19
CA TYR A 140 -10.18 -4.81 6.33
C TYR A 140 -10.88 -4.48 7.65
N ALA A 141 -12.22 -4.40 7.65
CA ALA A 141 -13.02 -4.07 8.83
C ALA A 141 -12.59 -4.86 10.08
N CYS A 142 -12.67 -4.19 11.24
CA CYS A 142 -12.39 -4.77 12.55
C CYS A 142 -13.41 -5.84 12.93
#